data_AF-A0A6P0RGE9-F1
#
_entry.id   AF-A0A6P0RGE9-F1
#
_cell.length_a   1.000
_cell.length_b   1.000
_cell.length_c   1.000
_cell.angle_alpha   90.00
_cell.angle_beta   90.00
_cell.angle_gamma   90.00
#
_symmetry.space_group_name_H-M   'P 1'
#
loop_
_entity.id
_entity.type
_entity.pdbx_description
1 polymer ?
#
loop_
_entity_poly.entity_id
_entity_poly.type
_entity_poly.pdbx_seq_one_letter_code
_entity_poly.pdbx_strand_id
1 'polypeptide(L)'
;MKEISNSNDVVVYRTTNIVNEFKLAKDIRKIFSDTNSSLYKVTQGITKSALFLLRDLNDIISTDPKAVKIKEACVAVYKKEHPLKIWGKEGAEFQENDIIKDVVKPTINKLLTDTLSIQDCGEIIRLFAGICEAVYKDPAKPNTNLTKGFGLKIVTPEKDFLIDFGEFCGLRAAYRATEWGITAYGEENRKREYTGVAIDLKNDTVKQIADVLGLKENEKTGISINKLLPGSVVRGIDKIFALPEGADISGTTADSIWAIETLSNLLYIGFSLNQNSFDKMKEKKPFEKTEEVLNSLQSMVNKKFVGVYNFNQQIKTLLGDKATKQVKDTLQQYATKQNDTNPNVLLLPIAAIVSGYHHTILECALALNTNDYGEYAPGFYTTLQTEAMKSASSGSDIAKILKQYEESSSNRHLIVYEDSEGEKAFQTETPEESDQLKKFIGLKMRLYKYWAGHIGELEKFDKKVIQACMKDSELDMR
;
A
#
# COMPACT_ATOMS: atom_id res chain seq x y z
N MET A 1 1.12 -4.55 33.25
CA MET A 1 -0.08 -4.76 32.41
C MET A 1 -1.10 -5.52 33.22
N LYS A 2 -2.40 -5.26 33.03
CA LYS A 2 -3.47 -6.00 33.70
C LYS A 2 -3.87 -7.22 32.90
N GLU A 3 -4.00 -8.36 33.58
CA GLU A 3 -4.54 -9.58 32.97
C GLU A 3 -6.07 -9.54 32.92
N ILE A 4 -6.62 -9.91 31.77
CA ILE A 4 -8.05 -10.10 31.51
C ILE A 4 -8.26 -11.60 31.34
N SER A 5 -8.83 -12.24 32.37
CA SER A 5 -9.02 -13.70 32.40
C SER A 5 -10.43 -14.14 31.97
N ASN A 6 -11.36 -13.20 31.81
CA ASN A 6 -12.71 -13.48 31.32
C ASN A 6 -12.74 -13.41 29.79
N SER A 7 -12.96 -14.55 29.13
CA SER A 7 -12.96 -14.66 27.67
C SER A 7 -14.00 -13.76 26.99
N ASN A 8 -15.16 -13.53 27.62
CA ASN A 8 -16.18 -12.63 27.09
C ASN A 8 -15.67 -11.18 27.01
N ASP A 9 -14.88 -10.74 28.00
CA ASP A 9 -14.32 -9.39 28.00
C ASP A 9 -13.27 -9.24 26.89
N VAL A 10 -12.47 -10.28 26.62
CA VAL A 10 -11.50 -10.31 25.51
C VAL A 10 -12.21 -10.15 24.17
N VAL A 11 -13.30 -10.89 23.93
CA VAL A 11 -14.10 -10.80 22.70
C VAL A 11 -14.69 -9.39 22.51
N VAL A 12 -15.21 -8.79 23.57
CA VAL A 12 -15.76 -7.42 23.53
C VAL A 12 -14.67 -6.41 23.20
N TYR A 13 -13.50 -6.51 23.84
CA TYR A 13 -12.40 -5.57 23.58
C TYR A 13 -11.82 -5.73 22.17
N ARG A 14 -11.64 -6.97 21.69
CA ARG A 14 -11.25 -7.26 20.30
C ARG A 14 -12.23 -6.63 19.32
N THR A 15 -13.54 -6.87 19.50
CA THR A 15 -14.58 -6.27 18.65
C THR A 15 -14.49 -4.75 18.64
N THR A 16 -14.29 -4.15 19.81
CA THR A 16 -14.18 -2.70 19.95
C THR A 16 -12.96 -2.13 19.21
N ASN A 17 -11.79 -2.78 19.34
CA ASN A 17 -10.57 -2.42 18.60
C ASN A 17 -10.78 -2.50 17.08
N ILE A 18 -11.37 -3.60 16.62
CA ILE A 18 -11.65 -3.83 15.19
C ILE A 18 -12.53 -2.72 14.63
N VAL A 19 -13.63 -2.42 15.32
CA VAL A 19 -14.56 -1.36 14.91
C VAL A 19 -13.87 0.01 14.90
N ASN A 20 -12.97 0.28 15.85
CA ASN A 20 -12.17 1.50 15.92
C ASN A 20 -11.26 1.64 14.68
N GLU A 21 -10.62 0.56 14.24
CA GLU A 21 -9.76 0.53 13.05
C GLU A 21 -10.52 0.89 11.77
N PHE A 22 -11.69 0.28 11.55
CA PHE A 22 -12.50 0.56 10.36
C PHE A 22 -13.10 1.97 10.36
N LYS A 23 -13.43 2.52 11.53
CA LYS A 23 -13.82 3.93 11.66
C LYS A 23 -12.67 4.87 11.27
N LEU A 24 -11.44 4.58 11.72
CA LEU A 24 -10.24 5.32 11.33
C LEU A 24 -10.04 5.30 9.81
N ALA A 25 -10.11 4.13 9.18
CA ALA A 25 -9.95 4.01 7.73
C ALA A 25 -11.04 4.81 6.96
N LYS A 26 -12.29 4.76 7.44
CA LYS A 26 -13.41 5.55 6.89
C LYS A 26 -13.17 7.06 7.02
N ASP A 27 -12.59 7.53 8.12
CA ASP A 27 -12.30 8.95 8.31
C ASP A 27 -11.10 9.41 7.49
N ILE A 28 -10.05 8.60 7.35
CA ILE A 28 -8.94 8.87 6.41
C ILE A 28 -9.49 8.99 4.98
N ARG A 29 -10.41 8.11 4.59
CA ARG A 29 -11.08 8.19 3.27
C ARG A 29 -11.74 9.53 3.01
N LYS A 30 -12.29 10.20 4.04
CA LYS A 30 -12.91 11.53 3.86
C LYS A 30 -11.89 12.58 3.40
N ILE A 31 -10.66 12.55 3.92
CA ILE A 31 -9.58 13.46 3.48
C ILE A 31 -9.22 13.19 2.02
N PHE A 32 -9.11 11.91 1.65
CA PHE A 32 -8.89 11.55 0.25
C PHE A 32 -10.05 11.95 -0.65
N SER A 33 -11.29 12.00 -0.14
CA SER A 33 -12.50 12.29 -0.92
C SER A 33 -12.83 13.79 -1.01
N ASP A 34 -12.13 14.65 -0.26
CA ASP A 34 -12.32 16.10 -0.35
C ASP A 34 -11.72 16.62 -1.66
N THR A 35 -12.59 17.04 -2.59
CA THR A 35 -12.19 17.54 -3.91
C THR A 35 -11.29 18.77 -3.86
N ASN A 36 -11.27 19.49 -2.73
CA ASN A 36 -10.40 20.65 -2.53
C ASN A 36 -9.00 20.26 -2.03
N SER A 37 -8.85 19.07 -1.44
CA SER A 37 -7.60 18.56 -0.91
C SER A 37 -6.56 18.32 -2.02
N SER A 38 -5.30 18.65 -1.73
CA SER A 38 -4.15 18.25 -2.55
C SER A 38 -4.11 16.73 -2.76
N LEU A 39 -4.45 15.98 -1.72
CA LEU A 39 -4.40 14.53 -1.72
C LEU A 39 -5.38 13.91 -2.71
N TYR A 40 -6.59 14.48 -2.81
CA TYR A 40 -7.56 14.10 -3.85
C TYR A 40 -6.98 14.32 -5.24
N LYS A 41 -6.45 15.52 -5.51
CA LYS A 41 -5.91 15.88 -6.84
C LYS A 41 -4.76 14.99 -7.26
N VAL A 42 -3.81 14.73 -6.36
CA VAL A 42 -2.68 13.82 -6.58
C VAL A 42 -3.18 12.40 -6.86
N THR A 43 -4.12 11.90 -6.05
CA THR A 43 -4.72 10.58 -6.22
C THR A 43 -5.41 10.43 -7.58
N GLN A 44 -6.19 11.44 -8.00
CA GLN A 44 -6.82 11.47 -9.32
C GLN A 44 -5.79 11.48 -10.45
N GLY A 45 -4.72 12.26 -10.30
CA GLY A 45 -3.62 12.29 -11.26
C GLY A 45 -2.97 10.92 -11.44
N ILE A 46 -2.60 10.26 -10.34
CA ILE A 46 -2.01 8.90 -10.34
C ILE A 46 -2.94 7.91 -11.03
N THR A 47 -4.21 7.95 -10.66
CA THR A 47 -5.22 7.03 -11.19
C THR A 47 -5.44 7.24 -12.69
N LYS A 48 -5.48 8.49 -13.16
CA LYS A 48 -5.59 8.80 -14.59
C LYS A 48 -4.36 8.33 -15.36
N SER A 49 -3.15 8.48 -14.81
CA SER A 49 -1.94 7.92 -15.41
C SER A 49 -2.02 6.40 -15.56
N ALA A 50 -2.50 5.70 -14.52
CA ALA A 50 -2.74 4.26 -14.61
C ALA A 50 -3.73 3.91 -15.72
N LEU A 51 -4.86 4.62 -15.81
CA LEU A 51 -5.87 4.40 -16.88
C LEU A 51 -5.31 4.64 -18.29
N PHE A 52 -4.51 5.70 -18.49
CA PHE A 52 -3.88 5.95 -19.79
C PHE A 52 -2.94 4.80 -20.19
N LEU A 53 -2.11 4.33 -19.26
CA LEU A 53 -1.23 3.19 -19.51
C LEU A 53 -2.01 1.91 -19.81
N LEU A 54 -3.11 1.67 -19.09
CA LEU A 54 -3.99 0.53 -19.36
C LEU A 54 -4.65 0.64 -20.74
N ARG A 55 -5.12 1.83 -21.14
CA ARG A 55 -5.71 2.05 -22.46
C ARG A 55 -4.68 1.73 -23.56
N ASP A 56 -3.50 2.32 -23.47
CA ASP A 56 -2.44 2.18 -24.47
C ASP A 56 -1.97 0.71 -24.58
N LEU A 57 -1.85 0.02 -23.43
CA LEU A 57 -1.59 -1.42 -23.39
C LEU A 57 -2.67 -2.23 -24.12
N ASN A 58 -3.95 -1.92 -23.88
CA ASN A 58 -5.06 -2.61 -24.53
C ASN A 58 -5.09 -2.36 -26.04
N ASP A 59 -4.69 -1.17 -26.51
CA ASP A 59 -4.57 -0.88 -27.94
C ASP A 59 -3.47 -1.72 -28.61
N ILE A 60 -2.32 -1.85 -27.94
CA ILE A 60 -1.20 -2.66 -28.43
C ILE A 60 -1.59 -4.13 -28.50
N ILE A 61 -2.10 -4.72 -27.42
CA ILE A 61 -2.41 -6.17 -27.40
C ILE A 61 -3.59 -6.55 -28.31
N SER A 62 -4.39 -5.57 -28.75
CA SER A 62 -5.41 -5.79 -29.79
C SER A 62 -4.85 -5.74 -31.21
N THR A 63 -3.71 -5.08 -31.45
CA THR A 63 -3.21 -4.77 -32.80
C THR A 63 -1.91 -5.48 -33.16
N ASP A 64 -1.03 -5.74 -32.17
CA ASP A 64 0.25 -6.39 -32.40
C ASP A 64 0.14 -7.92 -32.24
N PRO A 65 0.30 -8.70 -33.34
CA PRO A 65 0.25 -10.16 -33.28
C PRO A 65 1.40 -10.77 -32.45
N LYS A 66 2.44 -10.02 -32.10
CA LYS A 66 3.53 -10.49 -31.23
C LYS A 66 3.20 -10.39 -29.74
N ALA A 67 2.15 -9.66 -29.38
CA ALA A 67 1.79 -9.38 -27.99
C ALA A 67 0.93 -10.49 -27.33
N VAL A 68 0.80 -11.68 -27.92
CA VAL A 68 -0.08 -12.77 -27.47
C VAL A 68 0.11 -13.11 -25.99
N LYS A 69 1.35 -13.24 -25.52
CA LYS A 69 1.63 -13.58 -24.11
C LYS A 69 1.22 -12.46 -23.13
N ILE A 70 1.42 -11.19 -23.52
CA ILE A 70 0.96 -10.05 -22.73
C ILE A 70 -0.57 -10.04 -22.70
N LYS A 71 -1.21 -10.27 -23.85
CA LYS A 71 -2.67 -10.37 -23.97
C LYS A 71 -3.21 -11.44 -23.01
N GLU A 72 -2.64 -12.63 -23.02
CA GLU A 72 -3.01 -13.74 -22.12
C GLU A 72 -2.87 -13.35 -20.64
N ALA A 73 -1.75 -12.72 -20.28
CA ALA A 73 -1.53 -12.23 -18.91
C ALA A 73 -2.55 -11.16 -18.49
N CYS A 74 -2.83 -10.18 -19.34
CA CYS A 74 -3.82 -9.14 -19.07
C CYS A 74 -5.23 -9.74 -18.94
N VAL A 75 -5.63 -10.62 -19.85
CA VAL A 75 -6.94 -11.31 -19.81
C VAL A 75 -7.08 -12.12 -18.53
N ALA A 76 -6.03 -12.82 -18.09
CA ALA A 76 -6.05 -13.55 -16.83
C ALA A 76 -6.30 -12.61 -15.63
N VAL A 77 -5.66 -11.43 -15.60
CA VAL A 77 -5.89 -10.45 -14.54
C VAL A 77 -7.29 -9.85 -14.63
N TYR A 78 -7.78 -9.49 -15.83
CA TYR A 78 -9.15 -9.00 -15.98
C TYR A 78 -10.16 -10.03 -15.47
N LYS A 79 -10.07 -11.29 -15.92
CA LYS A 79 -10.95 -12.37 -15.43
C LYS A 79 -10.87 -12.54 -13.90
N LYS A 80 -9.68 -12.47 -13.31
CA LYS A 80 -9.51 -12.54 -11.85
C LYS A 80 -10.15 -11.34 -11.12
N GLU A 81 -10.02 -10.15 -11.68
CA GLU A 81 -10.47 -8.88 -11.08
C GLU A 81 -11.85 -8.44 -11.62
N HIS A 82 -12.60 -9.31 -12.30
CA HIS A 82 -13.98 -9.02 -12.75
C HIS A 82 -14.96 -8.62 -11.63
N PRO A 83 -14.78 -9.01 -10.34
CA PRO A 83 -15.67 -8.57 -9.27
C PRO A 83 -15.48 -7.12 -8.85
N LEU A 84 -14.47 -6.39 -9.37
CA LEU A 84 -14.27 -4.99 -9.04
C LEU A 84 -15.45 -4.13 -9.51
N LYS A 85 -15.85 -3.15 -8.69
CA LYS A 85 -17.00 -2.26 -8.94
C LYS A 85 -16.78 -1.35 -10.14
N ILE A 86 -15.52 -1.07 -10.51
CA ILE A 86 -15.16 -0.32 -11.73
C ILE A 86 -15.68 -0.95 -13.03
N TRP A 87 -16.04 -2.25 -13.02
CA TRP A 87 -16.65 -2.93 -14.17
C TRP A 87 -18.19 -2.77 -14.25
N GLY A 88 -18.83 -2.16 -13.24
CA GLY A 88 -20.27 -1.93 -13.18
C GLY A 88 -21.00 -2.77 -12.12
N LYS A 89 -22.32 -2.56 -11.97
CA LYS A 89 -23.14 -3.05 -10.84
C LYS A 89 -23.38 -4.57 -10.81
N GLU A 90 -23.03 -5.30 -11.86
CA GLU A 90 -23.42 -6.72 -11.99
C GLU A 90 -22.26 -7.65 -12.36
N GLY A 91 -21.00 -7.24 -12.21
CA GLY A 91 -19.83 -8.14 -12.37
C GLY A 91 -20.00 -9.12 -13.53
N ALA A 92 -20.45 -8.62 -14.69
CA ALA A 92 -20.92 -9.47 -15.77
C ALA A 92 -19.81 -10.47 -16.09
N GLU A 93 -20.14 -11.76 -16.01
CA GLU A 93 -19.17 -12.80 -16.33
C GLU A 93 -18.55 -12.46 -17.69
N PHE A 94 -17.24 -12.36 -17.73
CA PHE A 94 -16.52 -12.11 -18.97
C PHE A 94 -16.65 -13.34 -19.87
N GLN A 95 -17.73 -13.40 -20.65
CA GLN A 95 -17.93 -14.39 -21.69
C GLN A 95 -16.79 -14.27 -22.71
N GLU A 96 -16.20 -15.38 -23.13
CA GLU A 96 -14.84 -15.45 -23.69
C GLU A 96 -14.60 -14.74 -25.03
N ASN A 97 -15.62 -14.15 -25.66
CA ASN A 97 -15.44 -13.45 -26.92
C ASN A 97 -14.97 -12.01 -26.65
N ASP A 98 -13.68 -11.78 -26.91
CA ASP A 98 -12.97 -10.49 -26.95
C ASP A 98 -13.25 -9.49 -25.80
N ILE A 99 -13.16 -9.99 -24.56
CA ILE A 99 -13.19 -9.21 -23.29
C ILE A 99 -12.50 -7.84 -23.37
N ILE A 100 -11.37 -7.75 -24.07
CA ILE A 100 -10.58 -6.53 -24.20
C ILE A 100 -11.36 -5.48 -24.98
N LYS A 101 -11.88 -5.86 -26.14
CA LYS A 101 -12.59 -4.97 -27.06
C LYS A 101 -13.97 -4.59 -26.51
N ASP A 102 -14.69 -5.57 -25.98
CA ASP A 102 -16.12 -5.41 -25.73
C ASP A 102 -16.40 -4.88 -24.31
N VAL A 103 -15.49 -5.10 -23.35
CA VAL A 103 -15.67 -4.70 -21.95
C VAL A 103 -14.58 -3.74 -21.48
N VAL A 104 -13.31 -4.14 -21.59
CA VAL A 104 -12.20 -3.42 -20.95
C VAL A 104 -11.99 -2.04 -21.57
N LYS A 105 -11.85 -1.95 -22.90
CA LYS A 105 -11.60 -0.68 -23.59
C LYS A 105 -12.73 0.34 -23.40
N PRO A 106 -14.02 -0.01 -23.62
CA PRO A 106 -15.12 0.92 -23.35
C PRO A 106 -15.14 1.41 -21.91
N THR A 107 -14.87 0.51 -20.95
CA THR A 107 -14.86 0.85 -19.52
C THR A 107 -13.74 1.81 -19.18
N ILE A 108 -12.50 1.53 -19.61
CA ILE A 108 -11.35 2.43 -19.38
C ILE A 108 -11.58 3.80 -20.01
N ASN A 109 -12.08 3.85 -21.24
CA ASN A 109 -12.35 5.12 -21.93
C ASN A 109 -13.42 5.95 -21.20
N LYS A 110 -14.44 5.30 -20.65
CA LYS A 110 -15.44 5.96 -19.80
C LYS A 110 -14.81 6.47 -18.50
N LEU A 111 -14.04 5.65 -17.79
CA LEU A 111 -13.39 6.02 -16.53
C LEU A 111 -12.40 7.19 -16.70
N LEU A 112 -11.79 7.33 -17.87
CA LEU A 112 -10.91 8.48 -18.17
C LEU A 112 -11.66 9.82 -18.19
N THR A 113 -12.96 9.82 -18.50
CA THR A 113 -13.81 11.02 -18.55
C THR A 113 -14.62 11.24 -17.28
N ASP A 114 -14.82 10.20 -16.48
CA ASP A 114 -15.64 10.24 -15.27
C ASP A 114 -14.92 10.92 -14.09
N THR A 115 -15.71 11.43 -13.15
CA THR A 115 -15.22 11.78 -11.81
C THR A 115 -15.10 10.50 -10.99
N LEU A 116 -13.88 10.13 -10.62
CA LEU A 116 -13.60 8.89 -9.92
C LEU A 116 -13.77 9.07 -8.41
N SER A 117 -14.49 8.16 -7.77
CA SER A 117 -14.47 8.05 -6.31
C SER A 117 -13.12 7.49 -5.83
N ILE A 118 -12.81 7.65 -4.55
CA ILE A 118 -11.59 7.06 -3.97
C ILE A 118 -11.60 5.54 -3.99
N GLN A 119 -12.79 4.93 -3.97
CA GLN A 119 -12.93 3.49 -4.20
C GLN A 119 -12.48 3.12 -5.61
N ASP A 120 -12.96 3.84 -6.63
CA ASP A 120 -12.59 3.60 -8.03
C ASP A 120 -11.08 3.78 -8.22
N CYS A 121 -10.48 4.81 -7.61
CA CYS A 121 -9.03 5.02 -7.63
C CYS A 121 -8.27 3.82 -7.07
N GLY A 122 -8.67 3.29 -5.92
CA GLY A 122 -8.05 2.10 -5.33
C GLY A 122 -8.18 0.86 -6.22
N GLU A 123 -9.36 0.64 -6.81
CA GLU A 123 -9.61 -0.52 -7.70
C GLU A 123 -8.82 -0.43 -9.02
N ILE A 124 -8.72 0.75 -9.61
CA ILE A 124 -7.93 0.99 -10.83
C ILE A 124 -6.44 0.77 -10.57
N ILE A 125 -5.91 1.33 -9.48
CA ILE A 125 -4.51 1.16 -9.10
C ILE A 125 -4.20 -0.30 -8.85
N ARG A 126 -5.09 -1.01 -8.15
CA ARG A 126 -4.99 -2.45 -7.94
C ARG A 126 -4.97 -3.23 -9.26
N LEU A 127 -5.89 -2.93 -10.18
CA LEU A 127 -5.96 -3.58 -11.48
C LEU A 127 -4.66 -3.38 -12.27
N PHE A 128 -4.18 -2.14 -12.30
CA PHE A 128 -2.93 -1.77 -12.96
C PHE A 128 -1.73 -2.53 -12.35
N ALA A 129 -1.64 -2.54 -11.03
CA ALA A 129 -0.62 -3.26 -10.29
C ALA A 129 -0.63 -4.77 -10.58
N GLY A 130 -1.81 -5.39 -10.62
CA GLY A 130 -1.99 -6.80 -10.98
C GLY A 130 -1.56 -7.12 -12.41
N ILE A 131 -1.79 -6.22 -13.36
CA ILE A 131 -1.30 -6.37 -14.74
C ILE A 131 0.21 -6.27 -14.81
N CYS A 132 0.80 -5.27 -14.15
CA CYS A 132 2.26 -5.15 -14.05
C CYS A 132 2.88 -6.43 -13.46
N GLU A 133 2.24 -6.99 -12.43
CA GLU A 133 2.61 -8.27 -11.86
C GLU A 133 2.56 -9.41 -12.87
N ALA A 134 1.43 -9.57 -13.56
CA ALA A 134 1.21 -10.71 -14.45
C ALA A 134 2.14 -10.68 -15.66
N VAL A 135 2.41 -9.48 -16.20
CA VAL A 135 3.36 -9.27 -17.29
C VAL A 135 4.80 -9.59 -16.84
N TYR A 136 5.12 -9.41 -15.56
CA TYR A 136 6.47 -9.57 -15.00
C TYR A 136 6.60 -10.73 -14.00
N LYS A 137 5.88 -11.84 -14.24
CA LYS A 137 5.79 -12.97 -13.30
C LYS A 137 7.13 -13.67 -12.96
N ASP A 138 8.16 -13.53 -13.80
CA ASP A 138 9.52 -14.08 -13.53
C ASP A 138 10.59 -12.96 -13.63
N PRO A 139 11.09 -12.43 -12.50
CA PRO A 139 12.16 -11.42 -12.48
C PRO A 139 13.50 -11.90 -13.04
N ALA A 140 13.74 -13.22 -13.08
CA ALA A 140 14.98 -13.81 -13.61
C ALA A 140 14.93 -14.00 -15.13
N LYS A 141 13.73 -13.95 -15.73
CA LYS A 141 13.51 -14.03 -17.18
C LYS A 141 12.56 -12.93 -17.63
N PRO A 142 12.94 -11.65 -17.47
CA PRO A 142 12.13 -10.56 -17.96
C PRO A 142 11.96 -10.75 -19.46
N ASN A 143 10.71 -10.80 -19.93
CA ASN A 143 10.44 -10.92 -21.34
C ASN A 143 10.62 -9.54 -22.00
N THR A 144 11.84 -9.01 -21.96
CA THR A 144 12.23 -7.64 -22.35
C THR A 144 11.93 -7.31 -23.80
N ASN A 145 11.70 -8.33 -24.64
CA ASN A 145 11.33 -8.15 -26.03
C ASN A 145 9.82 -7.93 -26.23
N LEU A 146 8.97 -8.30 -25.27
CA LEU A 146 7.52 -8.13 -25.38
C LEU A 146 7.06 -6.72 -25.04
N THR A 147 7.83 -5.97 -24.25
CA THR A 147 7.51 -4.59 -23.85
C THR A 147 8.33 -3.54 -24.61
N LYS A 148 9.29 -3.96 -25.44
CA LYS A 148 10.23 -3.05 -26.13
C LYS A 148 9.50 -1.99 -26.96
N GLY A 149 9.53 -0.74 -26.51
CA GLY A 149 8.86 0.39 -27.17
C GLY A 149 7.44 0.69 -26.66
N PHE A 150 6.90 -0.16 -25.80
CA PHE A 150 5.82 0.19 -24.89
C PHE A 150 6.49 0.88 -23.71
N GLY A 151 6.26 2.16 -23.49
CA GLY A 151 6.92 2.84 -22.40
C GLY A 151 6.30 4.17 -22.03
N LEU A 152 6.49 4.58 -20.78
CA LEU A 152 6.03 5.87 -20.33
C LEU A 152 6.96 6.94 -20.90
N LYS A 153 6.42 7.78 -21.78
CA LYS A 153 7.17 8.91 -22.33
C LYS A 153 7.29 9.99 -21.25
N ILE A 154 8.47 10.08 -20.66
CA ILE A 154 8.86 11.17 -19.76
C ILE A 154 9.47 12.28 -20.62
N VAL A 155 8.73 13.35 -20.79
CA VAL A 155 9.19 14.54 -21.50
C VAL A 155 10.02 15.39 -20.55
N THR A 156 11.33 15.59 -20.80
CA THR A 156 12.21 16.48 -19.99
C THR A 156 12.69 17.70 -20.77
N PRO A 157 13.43 18.66 -20.16
CA PRO A 157 13.77 19.88 -20.85
C PRO A 157 14.74 19.68 -22.01
N GLU A 158 15.49 18.58 -21.95
CA GLU A 158 16.59 18.29 -22.85
C GLU A 158 16.20 17.19 -23.83
N LYS A 159 15.41 16.20 -23.40
CA LYS A 159 15.09 15.03 -24.20
C LYS A 159 13.85 14.30 -23.68
N ASP A 160 13.09 13.74 -24.61
CA ASP A 160 12.08 12.74 -24.28
C ASP A 160 12.76 11.41 -23.91
N PHE A 161 12.45 10.90 -22.74
CA PHE A 161 12.81 9.55 -22.31
C PHE A 161 11.59 8.65 -22.45
N LEU A 162 11.81 7.43 -22.93
CA LEU A 162 10.81 6.38 -22.92
C LEU A 162 11.26 5.38 -21.86
N ILE A 163 10.56 5.28 -20.74
CA ILE A 163 10.79 4.18 -19.80
C ILE A 163 10.00 2.99 -20.32
N ASP A 164 10.68 1.95 -20.77
CA ASP A 164 10.04 0.73 -21.24
C ASP A 164 9.09 0.17 -20.18
N PHE A 165 7.94 -0.36 -20.53
CA PHE A 165 6.96 -0.86 -19.57
C PHE A 165 7.50 -2.10 -18.86
N GLY A 166 8.36 -2.88 -19.51
CA GLY A 166 9.07 -3.97 -18.86
C GLY A 166 10.10 -3.46 -17.86
N GLU A 167 10.77 -2.34 -18.15
CA GLU A 167 11.63 -1.65 -17.18
C GLU A 167 10.80 -1.05 -16.03
N PHE A 168 9.67 -0.42 -16.35
CA PHE A 168 8.70 0.11 -15.40
C PHE A 168 8.21 -0.99 -14.47
N CYS A 169 7.69 -2.12 -14.98
CA CYS A 169 7.29 -3.28 -14.19
C CYS A 169 8.49 -3.96 -13.48
N GLY A 170 9.69 -3.85 -14.06
CA GLY A 170 10.94 -4.37 -13.52
C GLY A 170 11.50 -3.60 -12.33
N LEU A 171 10.98 -2.40 -12.04
CA LEU A 171 11.21 -1.69 -10.77
C LEU A 171 10.67 -2.47 -9.55
N ARG A 172 10.01 -3.61 -9.77
CA ARG A 172 9.59 -4.63 -8.80
C ARG A 172 10.63 -5.06 -7.78
N ALA A 173 11.92 -4.86 -8.06
CA ALA A 173 13.01 -5.39 -7.23
C ALA A 173 12.90 -5.00 -5.74
N ALA A 174 12.27 -3.88 -5.39
CA ALA A 174 12.14 -3.49 -3.99
C ALA A 174 11.24 -4.43 -3.16
N TYR A 175 10.10 -4.87 -3.70
CA TYR A 175 9.02 -5.49 -2.91
C TYR A 175 9.13 -7.01 -2.80
N ARG A 176 9.61 -7.70 -3.86
CA ARG A 176 9.67 -9.17 -3.92
C ARG A 176 11.04 -9.73 -4.30
N ALA A 177 12.05 -8.90 -4.53
CA ALA A 177 13.40 -9.42 -4.80
C ALA A 177 14.29 -9.44 -3.56
N THR A 178 13.83 -8.89 -2.44
CA THR A 178 14.43 -9.21 -1.15
C THR A 178 13.95 -10.61 -0.74
N GLU A 179 14.84 -11.41 -0.16
CA GLU A 179 14.51 -12.73 0.43
C GLU A 179 13.25 -12.67 1.32
N TRP A 180 13.06 -11.54 2.01
CA TRP A 180 11.94 -11.30 2.89
C TRP A 180 10.67 -10.84 2.17
N GLY A 181 10.79 -10.08 1.09
CA GLY A 181 9.68 -9.82 0.20
C GLY A 181 9.12 -11.12 -0.41
N ILE A 182 10.00 -12.07 -0.74
CA ILE A 182 9.59 -13.42 -1.16
C ILE A 182 8.91 -14.16 0.00
N THR A 183 9.48 -14.10 1.20
CA THR A 183 8.89 -14.77 2.38
C THR A 183 7.53 -14.18 2.78
N ALA A 184 7.38 -12.85 2.76
CA ALA A 184 6.16 -12.16 3.16
C ALA A 184 5.08 -12.19 2.06
N TYR A 185 5.49 -12.14 0.79
CA TYR A 185 4.58 -11.93 -0.35
C TYR A 185 4.61 -13.06 -1.39
N GLY A 186 5.36 -14.13 -1.14
CA GLY A 186 5.39 -15.35 -1.95
C GLY A 186 4.01 -15.99 -2.02
N GLU A 187 3.66 -16.57 -3.17
CA GLU A 187 2.36 -17.22 -3.35
C GLU A 187 2.17 -18.39 -2.38
N GLU A 188 3.25 -19.09 -2.06
CA GLU A 188 3.32 -20.17 -1.11
C GLU A 188 3.13 -19.74 0.36
N ASN A 189 3.40 -18.47 0.69
CA ASN A 189 3.27 -17.93 2.05
C ASN A 189 1.92 -17.23 2.25
N ARG A 190 1.25 -16.83 1.17
CA ARG A 190 -0.09 -16.20 1.17
C ARG A 190 -1.21 -17.24 1.12
N LYS A 191 -1.16 -18.23 2.00
CA LYS A 191 -2.14 -19.31 1.96
C LYS A 191 -3.46 -18.84 2.56
N ARG A 192 -4.47 -18.76 1.70
CA ARG A 192 -5.85 -18.45 2.05
C ARG A 192 -6.80 -19.47 1.47
N GLU A 193 -7.95 -19.59 2.12
CA GLU A 193 -9.08 -20.36 1.61
C GLU A 193 -10.12 -19.39 1.06
N TYR A 194 -10.52 -19.57 -0.20
CA TYR A 194 -11.69 -18.89 -0.74
C TYR A 194 -12.93 -19.60 -0.21
N THR A 195 -13.65 -18.94 0.70
CA THR A 195 -14.87 -19.48 1.28
C THR A 195 -16.08 -19.17 0.39
N GLY A 196 -16.00 -18.09 -0.39
CA GLY A 196 -17.13 -17.53 -1.14
C GLY A 196 -18.26 -17.00 -0.25
N VAL A 197 -18.07 -17.00 1.06
CA VAL A 197 -19.06 -16.61 2.05
C VAL A 197 -19.19 -15.09 2.05
N ALA A 198 -20.43 -14.62 1.93
CA ALA A 198 -20.72 -13.19 2.02
C ALA A 198 -20.80 -12.74 3.48
N ILE A 199 -20.90 -11.43 3.71
CA ILE A 199 -21.05 -10.86 5.06
C ILE A 199 -22.22 -11.54 5.81
N ASP A 200 -21.89 -12.17 6.94
CA ASP A 200 -22.85 -12.78 7.87
C ASP A 200 -23.11 -11.83 9.05
N LEU A 201 -24.24 -11.12 9.00
CA LEU A 201 -24.65 -10.17 10.04
C LEU A 201 -25.12 -10.85 11.34
N LYS A 202 -25.13 -12.20 11.42
CA LYS A 202 -25.35 -12.93 12.69
C LYS A 202 -24.15 -12.85 13.62
N ASN A 203 -22.96 -12.56 13.09
CA ASN A 203 -21.79 -12.27 13.89
C ASN A 203 -21.82 -10.80 14.34
N ASP A 204 -21.89 -10.55 15.65
CA ASP A 204 -22.03 -9.19 16.20
C ASP A 204 -20.85 -8.27 15.82
N THR A 205 -19.63 -8.79 15.74
CA THR A 205 -18.45 -8.02 15.29
C THR A 205 -18.61 -7.60 13.84
N VAL A 206 -18.96 -8.55 12.96
CA VAL A 206 -19.18 -8.29 11.52
C VAL A 206 -20.30 -7.29 11.31
N LYS A 207 -21.40 -7.42 12.07
CA LYS A 207 -22.52 -6.48 12.03
C LYS A 207 -22.09 -5.05 12.39
N GLN A 208 -21.33 -4.87 13.47
CA GLN A 208 -20.86 -3.54 13.87
C GLN A 208 -19.91 -2.92 12.83
N ILE A 209 -19.06 -3.73 12.19
CA ILE A 209 -18.21 -3.27 11.09
C ILE A 209 -19.06 -2.86 9.89
N ALA A 210 -20.04 -3.69 9.51
CA ALA A 210 -20.96 -3.41 8.42
C ALA A 210 -21.73 -2.10 8.65
N ASP A 211 -22.22 -1.86 9.85
CA ASP A 211 -22.89 -0.61 10.23
C ASP A 211 -21.95 0.61 10.09
N VAL A 212 -20.70 0.49 10.53
CA VAL A 212 -19.69 1.55 10.37
C VAL A 212 -19.40 1.84 8.91
N LEU A 213 -19.21 0.81 8.10
CA LEU A 213 -18.78 0.94 6.71
C LEU A 213 -19.95 1.11 5.72
N GLY A 214 -21.19 0.93 6.17
CA GLY A 214 -22.38 0.98 5.33
C GLY A 214 -22.51 -0.24 4.40
N LEU A 215 -22.03 -1.41 4.85
CA LEU A 215 -22.08 -2.67 4.09
C LEU A 215 -23.43 -3.34 4.27
N LYS A 216 -23.85 -4.11 3.26
CA LYS A 216 -25.14 -4.82 3.29
C LYS A 216 -24.95 -6.30 3.61
N GLU A 217 -26.01 -6.92 4.14
CA GLU A 217 -26.09 -8.38 4.24
C GLU A 217 -25.89 -9.01 2.86
N ASN A 218 -25.14 -10.11 2.79
CA ASN A 218 -24.79 -10.79 1.55
C ASN A 218 -23.86 -10.00 0.60
N GLU A 219 -23.35 -8.83 0.98
CA GLU A 219 -22.26 -8.19 0.22
C GLU A 219 -20.98 -9.04 0.34
N LYS A 220 -20.26 -9.20 -0.77
CA LYS A 220 -18.98 -9.91 -0.82
C LYS A 220 -17.86 -8.89 -0.74
N THR A 221 -17.00 -9.00 0.27
CA THR A 221 -15.81 -8.16 0.44
C THR A 221 -14.56 -9.02 0.48
N GLY A 222 -13.38 -8.41 0.43
CA GLY A 222 -12.12 -9.15 0.49
C GLY A 222 -12.00 -10.00 1.77
N ILE A 223 -12.35 -9.43 2.93
CA ILE A 223 -12.33 -10.14 4.22
C ILE A 223 -13.47 -11.15 4.33
N SER A 224 -14.65 -10.88 3.77
CA SER A 224 -15.77 -11.83 3.90
C SER A 224 -15.50 -13.15 3.14
N ILE A 225 -14.91 -13.07 1.94
CA ILE A 225 -14.77 -14.23 1.03
C ILE A 225 -13.44 -14.97 1.16
N ASN A 226 -12.46 -14.41 1.86
CA ASN A 226 -11.15 -15.02 2.05
C ASN A 226 -10.90 -15.26 3.53
N LYS A 227 -10.47 -16.48 3.87
CA LYS A 227 -10.07 -16.83 5.23
C LYS A 227 -8.57 -17.10 5.29
N LEU A 228 -7.92 -16.47 6.27
CA LEU A 228 -6.53 -16.72 6.61
C LEU A 228 -6.35 -18.15 7.13
N LEU A 229 -5.37 -18.89 6.59
CA LEU A 229 -5.03 -20.21 7.10
C LEU A 229 -4.24 -20.12 8.42
N PRO A 230 -4.26 -21.18 9.26
CA PRO A 230 -3.52 -21.23 10.53
C PRO A 230 -2.03 -20.85 10.47
N GLY A 231 -1.33 -21.15 9.36
CA GLY A 231 0.08 -20.80 9.17
C GLY A 231 0.38 -19.40 8.62
N SER A 232 -0.59 -18.48 8.55
CA SER A 232 -0.32 -17.12 8.07
C SER A 232 0.26 -16.23 9.19
N VAL A 233 1.39 -15.58 8.92
CA VAL A 233 2.03 -14.62 9.86
C VAL A 233 1.07 -13.49 10.21
N VAL A 234 0.34 -12.98 9.20
CA VAL A 234 -0.64 -11.90 9.37
C VAL A 234 -1.70 -12.32 10.37
N ARG A 235 -2.22 -13.54 10.23
CA ARG A 235 -3.20 -14.10 11.15
C ARG A 235 -2.66 -14.19 12.58
N GLY A 236 -1.41 -14.59 12.74
CA GLY A 236 -0.73 -14.59 14.03
C GLY A 236 -0.72 -13.19 14.67
N ILE A 237 -0.28 -12.18 13.92
CA ILE A 237 -0.28 -10.77 14.36
C ILE A 237 -1.69 -10.30 14.71
N ASP A 238 -2.68 -10.58 13.87
CA ASP A 238 -4.06 -10.15 14.09
C ASP A 238 -4.61 -10.74 15.38
N LYS A 239 -4.38 -12.04 15.61
CA LYS A 239 -4.83 -12.71 16.84
C LYS A 239 -4.15 -12.15 18.08
N ILE A 240 -2.81 -12.04 18.06
CA ILE A 240 -2.01 -11.61 19.21
C ILE A 240 -2.35 -10.17 19.61
N PHE A 241 -2.61 -9.28 18.66
CA PHE A 241 -2.90 -7.87 18.97
C PHE A 241 -4.39 -7.51 18.92
N ALA A 242 -5.27 -8.52 18.89
CA ALA A 242 -6.72 -8.33 18.81
C ALA A 242 -7.16 -7.40 17.66
N LEU A 243 -6.50 -7.53 16.51
CA LEU A 243 -6.81 -6.82 15.27
C LEU A 243 -7.86 -7.61 14.47
N PRO A 244 -8.48 -7.02 13.44
CA PRO A 244 -9.38 -7.78 12.59
C PRO A 244 -8.61 -8.89 11.89
N GLU A 245 -9.11 -10.13 11.91
CA GLU A 245 -8.59 -11.16 11.00
C GLU A 245 -8.90 -10.69 9.57
N GLY A 246 -7.83 -10.37 8.84
CA GLY A 246 -7.89 -9.84 7.48
C GLY A 246 -8.00 -10.90 6.39
N ALA A 247 -7.40 -10.60 5.24
CA ALA A 247 -7.49 -11.39 4.03
C ALA A 247 -6.11 -11.85 3.49
N ASP A 248 -5.10 -12.05 4.33
CA ASP A 248 -3.69 -12.17 3.93
C ASP A 248 -3.20 -11.00 3.08
N ILE A 249 -1.89 -10.79 3.07
CA ILE A 249 -1.34 -9.76 2.19
C ILE A 249 -1.51 -10.25 0.76
N SER A 250 -2.53 -9.75 0.08
CA SER A 250 -2.65 -9.98 -1.35
C SER A 250 -1.47 -9.29 -2.03
N GLY A 251 -0.89 -9.94 -3.05
CA GLY A 251 0.12 -9.28 -3.90
C GLY A 251 -0.36 -7.91 -4.35
N THR A 252 -1.65 -7.81 -4.66
CA THR A 252 -2.33 -6.58 -5.05
C THR A 252 -2.23 -5.43 -4.05
N THR A 253 -2.14 -5.65 -2.72
CA THR A 253 -1.96 -4.54 -1.75
C THR A 253 -0.55 -3.96 -1.82
N ALA A 254 0.48 -4.83 -1.76
CA ALA A 254 1.87 -4.41 -1.89
C ALA A 254 2.16 -3.84 -3.29
N ASP A 255 1.60 -4.47 -4.33
CA ASP A 255 1.72 -4.00 -5.70
C ASP A 255 0.97 -2.66 -5.90
N SER A 256 -0.12 -2.39 -5.15
CA SER A 256 -0.79 -1.07 -5.18
C SER A 256 0.07 0.03 -4.57
N ILE A 257 0.76 -0.23 -3.46
CA ILE A 257 1.70 0.72 -2.85
C ILE A 257 2.86 1.00 -3.81
N TRP A 258 3.43 -0.04 -4.40
CA TRP A 258 4.44 0.08 -5.45
C TRP A 258 3.94 0.91 -6.64
N ALA A 259 2.72 0.64 -7.11
CA ALA A 259 2.14 1.37 -8.24
C ALA A 259 1.91 2.85 -7.89
N ILE A 260 1.40 3.15 -6.69
CA ILE A 260 1.23 4.52 -6.21
C ILE A 260 2.58 5.22 -6.16
N GLU A 261 3.59 4.63 -5.55
CA GLU A 261 4.93 5.20 -5.47
C GLU A 261 5.49 5.47 -6.87
N THR A 262 5.48 4.46 -7.72
CA THR A 262 6.09 4.54 -9.06
C THR A 262 5.39 5.60 -9.89
N LEU A 263 4.05 5.59 -9.93
CA LEU A 263 3.27 6.58 -10.67
C LEU A 263 3.39 7.98 -10.06
N SER A 264 3.48 8.10 -8.73
CA SER A 264 3.70 9.39 -8.06
C SER A 264 5.06 9.98 -8.44
N ASN A 265 6.11 9.17 -8.44
CA ASN A 265 7.45 9.59 -8.85
C ASN A 265 7.46 10.00 -10.33
N LEU A 266 6.75 9.29 -11.19
CA LEU A 266 6.65 9.65 -12.61
C LEU A 266 5.84 10.93 -12.85
N LEU A 267 4.72 11.10 -12.15
CA LEU A 267 3.97 12.35 -12.20
C LEU A 267 4.79 13.50 -11.68
N TYR A 268 5.54 13.31 -10.61
CA TYR A 268 6.43 14.32 -10.08
C TYR A 268 7.48 14.75 -11.11
N ILE A 269 8.06 13.79 -11.83
CA ILE A 269 8.97 14.09 -12.94
C ILE A 269 8.21 14.83 -14.05
N GLY A 270 7.08 14.31 -14.53
CA GLY A 270 6.31 14.90 -15.64
C GLY A 270 5.74 16.31 -15.36
N PHE A 271 5.24 16.58 -14.15
CA PHE A 271 4.75 17.90 -13.73
C PHE A 271 5.88 18.92 -13.60
N SER A 272 7.08 18.46 -13.23
CA SER A 272 8.28 19.31 -13.19
C SER A 272 8.74 19.78 -14.58
N LEU A 273 8.02 19.43 -15.65
CA LEU A 273 8.50 19.56 -17.03
C LEU A 273 7.53 20.32 -17.94
N ASN A 274 6.62 21.11 -17.36
CA ASN A 274 5.67 21.93 -18.12
C ASN A 274 6.37 23.00 -19.01
N GLN A 275 5.86 23.18 -20.24
CA GLN A 275 6.38 24.04 -21.32
C GLN A 275 6.58 25.52 -20.93
N ASN A 276 5.79 26.07 -20.00
CA ASN A 276 5.91 27.48 -19.60
C ASN A 276 7.13 27.78 -18.70
N SER A 277 7.68 26.77 -18.02
CA SER A 277 8.91 26.91 -17.24
C SER A 277 10.16 26.84 -18.12
N PHE A 278 10.02 26.21 -19.28
CA PHE A 278 11.04 26.04 -20.31
C PHE A 278 11.47 27.37 -20.93
N ASP A 279 10.51 28.25 -21.22
CA ASP A 279 10.79 29.57 -21.80
C ASP A 279 11.46 30.51 -20.78
N LYS A 280 11.15 30.35 -19.49
CA LYS A 280 11.76 31.14 -18.40
C LYS A 280 13.15 30.67 -17.98
N MET A 281 13.53 29.42 -18.28
CA MET A 281 14.87 28.89 -17.98
C MET A 281 15.91 29.24 -19.05
N LYS A 282 15.49 29.50 -20.31
CA LYS A 282 16.36 30.01 -21.37
C LYS A 282 16.96 31.40 -21.06
N GLU A 283 16.38 32.14 -20.12
CA GLU A 283 16.77 33.52 -19.80
C GLU A 283 17.79 33.66 -18.66
N LYS A 284 18.18 32.60 -17.95
CA LYS A 284 19.11 32.71 -16.80
C LYS A 284 20.50 32.14 -17.07
N LYS A 285 21.51 32.98 -16.87
CA LYS A 285 22.96 32.68 -16.97
C LYS A 285 23.41 31.57 -15.99
N PRO A 286 24.53 30.88 -16.27
CA PRO A 286 25.00 29.75 -15.47
C PRO A 286 25.50 30.19 -14.09
N PHE A 287 25.20 29.41 -13.06
CA PHE A 287 25.75 29.57 -11.73
C PHE A 287 27.16 28.94 -11.64
N GLU A 288 28.15 29.75 -11.31
CA GLU A 288 29.52 29.32 -10.99
C GLU A 288 29.64 29.01 -9.50
N LYS A 289 29.84 27.74 -9.17
CA LYS A 289 30.42 27.13 -7.94
C LYS A 289 29.55 25.99 -7.40
N THR A 290 29.92 24.79 -7.83
CA THR A 290 29.11 23.57 -7.73
C THR A 290 29.47 22.68 -6.53
N GLU A 291 30.64 22.86 -5.90
CA GLU A 291 31.12 21.96 -4.82
C GLU A 291 30.53 22.22 -3.43
N GLU A 292 30.28 23.47 -3.04
CA GLU A 292 29.68 23.81 -1.74
C GLU A 292 28.20 23.43 -1.65
N VAL A 293 27.51 23.46 -2.79
CA VAL A 293 26.10 23.05 -2.95
C VAL A 293 25.99 21.52 -2.96
N LEU A 294 26.94 20.81 -3.57
CA LEU A 294 27.00 19.35 -3.57
C LEU A 294 27.17 18.78 -2.15
N ASN A 295 28.06 19.37 -1.33
CA ASN A 295 28.27 18.91 0.05
C ASN A 295 27.08 19.20 0.97
N SER A 296 26.37 20.33 0.76
CA SER A 296 25.12 20.61 1.50
C SER A 296 23.96 19.70 1.08
N LEU A 297 23.81 19.42 -0.22
CA LEU A 297 22.78 18.52 -0.76
C LEU A 297 22.99 17.06 -0.34
N GLN A 298 24.24 16.61 -0.22
CA GLN A 298 24.56 15.26 0.25
C GLN A 298 24.23 15.06 1.73
N SER A 299 24.26 16.13 2.55
CA SER A 299 23.79 16.06 3.95
C SER A 299 22.25 16.12 4.08
N MET A 300 21.55 16.74 3.11
CA MET A 300 20.09 16.85 3.11
C MET A 300 19.37 15.63 2.53
N VAL A 301 19.91 15.03 1.46
CA VAL A 301 19.40 13.76 0.88
C VAL A 301 19.55 12.60 1.87
N ASN A 302 20.49 12.69 2.80
CA ASN A 302 20.67 11.71 3.86
C ASN A 302 19.69 11.87 5.05
N LYS A 303 18.72 12.80 5.02
CA LYS A 303 17.85 13.02 6.19
C LYS A 303 16.33 12.93 6.02
N LYS A 304 15.71 12.97 4.84
CA LYS A 304 14.23 12.82 4.75
C LYS A 304 13.75 12.30 3.38
N PHE A 305 14.02 11.03 3.06
CA PHE A 305 13.16 10.12 2.27
C PHE A 305 13.97 8.85 2.00
N VAL A 306 13.56 7.70 2.54
CA VAL A 306 14.28 6.43 2.30
C VAL A 306 14.10 5.95 0.84
N GLY A 307 12.98 6.29 0.20
CA GLY A 307 12.73 5.98 -1.23
C GLY A 307 13.62 6.74 -2.23
N VAL A 308 14.15 7.92 -1.89
CA VAL A 308 15.00 8.70 -2.79
C VAL A 308 16.37 8.02 -2.99
N TYR A 309 16.83 7.22 -2.03
CA TYR A 309 18.11 6.50 -2.18
C TYR A 309 18.02 5.39 -3.22
N ASN A 310 16.96 4.56 -3.17
CA ASN A 310 16.72 3.51 -4.17
C ASN A 310 16.38 4.12 -5.54
N PHE A 311 15.58 5.18 -5.57
CA PHE A 311 15.26 5.89 -6.81
C PHE A 311 16.50 6.54 -7.46
N ASN A 312 17.40 7.13 -6.66
CA ASN A 312 18.65 7.69 -7.19
C ASN A 312 19.59 6.61 -7.74
N GLN A 313 19.67 5.43 -7.11
CA GLN A 313 20.43 4.32 -7.65
C GLN A 313 19.81 3.81 -8.96
N GLN A 314 18.47 3.70 -9.03
CA GLN A 314 17.75 3.30 -10.24
C GLN A 314 17.91 4.32 -11.38
N ILE A 315 17.77 5.62 -11.11
CA ILE A 315 18.04 6.72 -12.04
C ILE A 315 19.50 6.70 -12.51
N LYS A 316 20.45 6.46 -11.60
CA LYS A 316 21.88 6.38 -11.91
C LYS A 316 22.19 5.20 -12.83
N THR A 317 21.59 4.05 -12.58
CA THR A 317 21.68 2.88 -13.45
C THR A 317 21.06 3.13 -14.82
N LEU A 318 19.93 3.83 -14.90
CA LEU A 318 19.20 4.09 -16.14
C LEU A 318 19.79 5.22 -17.00
N LEU A 319 20.27 6.30 -16.38
CA LEU A 319 20.61 7.55 -17.07
C LEU A 319 22.12 7.89 -17.02
N GLY A 320 22.91 7.19 -16.21
CA GLY A 320 24.32 7.47 -15.99
C GLY A 320 24.58 8.73 -15.15
N ASP A 321 25.82 8.90 -14.69
CA ASP A 321 26.18 9.91 -13.67
C ASP A 321 25.89 11.36 -14.07
N LYS A 322 26.01 11.68 -15.37
CA LYS A 322 25.89 13.04 -15.88
C LYS A 322 24.43 13.50 -15.97
N ALA A 323 23.54 12.63 -16.43
CA ALA A 323 22.10 12.89 -16.47
C ALA A 323 21.49 12.86 -15.05
N THR A 324 22.02 12.01 -14.16
CA THR A 324 21.60 11.94 -12.75
C THR A 324 21.78 13.28 -12.04
N LYS A 325 22.86 14.03 -12.33
CA LYS A 325 23.12 15.34 -11.73
C LYS A 325 22.13 16.41 -12.21
N GLN A 326 21.90 16.52 -13.53
CA GLN A 326 20.94 17.47 -14.09
C GLN A 326 19.49 17.16 -13.65
N VAL A 327 19.09 15.89 -13.70
CA VAL A 327 17.78 15.44 -13.22
C VAL A 327 17.63 15.77 -11.73
N LYS A 328 18.66 15.55 -10.92
CA LYS A 328 18.64 15.90 -9.49
C LYS A 328 18.50 17.40 -9.25
N ASP A 329 19.22 18.24 -10.00
CA ASP A 329 19.17 19.69 -9.87
C ASP A 329 17.81 20.26 -10.33
N THR A 330 17.22 19.70 -11.39
CA THR A 330 15.87 20.05 -11.88
C THR A 330 14.78 19.58 -10.92
N LEU A 331 14.85 18.34 -10.42
CA LEU A 331 13.91 17.81 -9.43
C LEU A 331 13.99 18.60 -8.11
N GLN A 332 15.16 19.11 -7.73
CA GLN A 332 15.35 19.94 -6.53
C GLN A 332 14.73 21.34 -6.69
N GLN A 333 14.88 21.97 -7.87
CA GLN A 333 14.29 23.28 -8.15
C GLN A 333 12.76 23.23 -8.32
N TYR A 334 12.21 22.07 -8.66
CA TYR A 334 10.76 21.87 -8.76
C TYR A 334 10.11 21.40 -7.46
N ALA A 335 10.80 20.58 -6.66
CA ALA A 335 10.41 20.26 -5.28
C ALA A 335 10.07 21.53 -4.50
N THR A 336 10.82 22.60 -4.75
CA THR A 336 10.71 23.87 -4.04
C THR A 336 9.66 24.84 -4.61
N LYS A 337 9.07 24.56 -5.78
CA LYS A 337 8.11 25.47 -6.47
C LYS A 337 6.73 24.88 -6.77
N GLN A 338 6.57 23.57 -6.89
CA GLN A 338 5.28 22.90 -7.11
C GLN A 338 5.06 21.80 -6.07
N ASN A 339 5.15 22.17 -4.80
CA ASN A 339 5.19 21.26 -3.66
C ASN A 339 3.81 20.62 -3.38
N ASP A 340 3.35 19.78 -4.31
CA ASP A 340 2.13 18.97 -4.21
C ASP A 340 2.45 17.47 -4.22
N THR A 341 3.72 17.09 -4.02
CA THR A 341 4.04 15.71 -3.64
C THR A 341 3.60 15.52 -2.21
N ASN A 342 2.37 15.04 -2.05
CA ASN A 342 1.84 14.71 -0.77
C ASN A 342 2.19 13.24 -0.43
N PRO A 343 3.24 12.96 0.35
CA PRO A 343 3.63 11.59 0.70
C PRO A 343 2.52 10.80 1.41
N ASN A 344 1.50 11.48 1.94
CA ASN A 344 0.32 10.79 2.47
C ASN A 344 -0.46 10.01 1.40
N VAL A 345 -0.18 10.19 0.11
CA VAL A 345 -0.80 9.38 -0.95
C VAL A 345 -0.52 7.88 -0.81
N LEU A 346 0.58 7.51 -0.13
CA LEU A 346 0.89 6.13 0.22
C LEU A 346 -0.15 5.51 1.21
N LEU A 347 -0.97 6.33 1.86
CA LEU A 347 -2.08 5.89 2.71
C LEU A 347 -3.38 5.62 1.91
N LEU A 348 -3.37 5.77 0.59
CA LEU A 348 -4.52 5.48 -0.28
C LEU A 348 -5.05 4.04 -0.11
N PRO A 349 -4.23 2.99 0.05
CA PRO A 349 -4.74 1.64 0.34
C PRO A 349 -5.57 1.59 1.62
N ILE A 350 -5.20 2.32 2.67
CA ILE A 350 -6.02 2.41 3.88
C ILE A 350 -7.35 3.11 3.56
N ALA A 351 -7.30 4.21 2.81
CA ALA A 351 -8.49 4.97 2.44
C ALA A 351 -9.45 4.20 1.52
N ALA A 352 -8.96 3.39 0.58
CA ALA A 352 -9.77 2.75 -0.46
C ALA A 352 -10.04 1.26 -0.21
N ILE A 353 -9.08 0.53 0.35
CA ILE A 353 -9.14 -0.92 0.50
C ILE A 353 -9.65 -1.30 1.90
N VAL A 354 -9.08 -0.70 2.95
CA VAL A 354 -9.49 -0.99 4.33
C VAL A 354 -10.90 -0.46 4.61
N SER A 355 -11.20 0.76 4.16
CA SER A 355 -12.58 1.30 4.26
C SER A 355 -13.62 0.54 3.42
N GLY A 356 -13.16 -0.30 2.48
CA GLY A 356 -13.99 -1.21 1.69
C GLY A 356 -14.11 -2.62 2.28
N TYR A 357 -13.63 -2.84 3.51
CA TYR A 357 -13.60 -4.14 4.19
C TYR A 357 -12.91 -5.24 3.37
N HIS A 358 -11.86 -4.85 2.62
CA HIS A 358 -11.13 -5.77 1.75
C HIS A 358 -9.82 -6.27 2.37
N HIS A 359 -9.13 -5.40 3.11
CA HIS A 359 -7.89 -5.69 3.83
C HIS A 359 -7.89 -4.94 5.16
N THR A 360 -6.92 -5.23 6.03
CA THR A 360 -6.75 -4.54 7.32
C THR A 360 -5.67 -3.46 7.24
N ILE A 361 -5.58 -2.60 8.25
CA ILE A 361 -4.49 -1.61 8.32
C ILE A 361 -3.14 -2.31 8.43
N LEU A 362 -3.05 -3.39 9.20
CA LEU A 362 -1.83 -4.16 9.34
C LEU A 362 -1.27 -4.58 7.98
N GLU A 363 -2.10 -5.13 7.10
CA GLU A 363 -1.68 -5.62 5.78
C GLU A 363 -1.14 -4.48 4.89
N CYS A 364 -1.79 -3.31 4.94
CA CYS A 364 -1.33 -2.13 4.21
C CYS A 364 -0.04 -1.57 4.82
N ALA A 365 0.02 -1.48 6.15
CA ALA A 365 1.14 -0.90 6.87
C ALA A 365 2.40 -1.78 6.82
N LEU A 366 2.25 -3.11 6.77
CA LEU A 366 3.36 -4.02 6.61
C LEU A 366 4.08 -3.77 5.28
N ALA A 367 3.33 -3.56 4.19
CA ALA A 367 3.91 -3.17 2.90
C ALA A 367 4.56 -1.78 2.91
N LEU A 368 4.08 -0.84 3.72
CA LEU A 368 4.76 0.44 3.93
C LEU A 368 6.08 0.25 4.70
N ASN A 369 6.05 -0.53 5.78
CA ASN A 369 7.19 -0.77 6.65
C ASN A 369 8.29 -1.59 5.97
N THR A 370 7.95 -2.60 5.16
CA THR A 370 8.93 -3.41 4.42
C THR A 370 9.74 -2.60 3.41
N ASN A 371 9.23 -1.42 3.03
CA ASN A 371 9.86 -0.51 2.09
C ASN A 371 10.37 0.77 2.78
N ASP A 372 10.47 0.75 4.12
CA ASP A 372 10.96 1.85 4.93
C ASP A 372 10.18 3.17 4.73
N TYR A 373 8.90 3.09 4.35
CA TYR A 373 7.99 4.25 4.27
C TYR A 373 7.34 4.58 5.62
N GLY A 374 7.48 3.72 6.62
CA GLY A 374 6.87 3.89 7.93
C GLY A 374 7.44 2.94 8.97
N GLU A 375 7.02 3.15 10.22
CA GLU A 375 7.36 2.28 11.36
C GLU A 375 6.09 1.92 12.13
N TYR A 376 5.04 1.50 11.40
CA TYR A 376 3.78 1.17 12.02
C TYR A 376 3.92 0.13 13.14
N ALA A 377 3.28 0.42 14.27
CA ALA A 377 3.10 -0.47 15.41
C ALA A 377 1.59 -0.73 15.56
N PRO A 378 1.12 -1.99 15.58
CA PRO A 378 -0.30 -2.31 15.65
C PRO A 378 -1.03 -1.60 16.79
N GLY A 379 -2.18 -0.97 16.50
CA GLY A 379 -2.94 -0.18 17.48
C GLY A 379 -2.36 1.22 17.78
N PHE A 380 -1.11 1.52 17.40
CA PHE A 380 -0.51 2.85 17.54
C PHE A 380 -0.58 3.62 16.21
N TYR A 381 -1.79 4.00 15.79
CA TYR A 381 -2.06 4.56 14.47
C TYR A 381 -1.21 5.79 14.09
N THR A 382 -0.76 6.60 15.04
CA THR A 382 0.13 7.76 14.80
C THR A 382 1.47 7.36 14.16
N THR A 383 1.88 6.10 14.29
CA THR A 383 3.09 5.56 13.66
C THR A 383 2.94 5.29 12.16
N LEU A 384 1.72 5.38 11.61
CA LEU A 384 1.48 5.31 10.16
C LEU A 384 2.09 6.50 9.41
N GLN A 385 2.28 7.65 10.08
CA GLN A 385 2.85 8.83 9.46
C GLN A 385 4.33 9.03 9.82
N THR A 386 5.15 9.19 8.77
CA THR A 386 6.50 9.72 8.90
C THR A 386 6.49 11.24 9.11
N GLU A 387 7.64 11.81 9.49
CA GLU A 387 7.81 13.26 9.57
C GLU A 387 7.56 13.97 8.23
N ALA A 388 7.87 13.32 7.10
CA ALA A 388 7.56 13.85 5.78
C ALA A 388 6.04 13.90 5.53
N MET A 389 5.32 12.84 5.91
CA MET A 389 3.84 12.80 5.86
C MET A 389 3.19 13.87 6.74
N LYS A 390 3.67 14.05 7.97
CA LYS A 390 3.18 15.09 8.88
C LYS A 390 3.40 16.50 8.36
N SER A 391 4.53 16.72 7.66
CA SER A 391 4.91 18.05 7.14
C SER A 391 4.16 18.44 5.86
N ALA A 392 3.45 17.51 5.22
CA ALA A 392 2.69 17.77 4.00
C ALA A 392 1.37 18.52 4.28
N SER A 393 0.74 19.06 3.23
CA SER A 393 -0.47 19.91 3.37
C SER A 393 -1.67 19.21 4.03
N SER A 394 -1.89 17.90 3.78
CA SER A 394 -2.90 17.09 4.49
C SER A 394 -2.38 16.43 5.76
N GLY A 395 -1.11 16.67 6.11
CA GLY A 395 -0.41 15.93 7.15
C GLY A 395 -1.02 16.13 8.52
N SER A 396 -1.39 17.37 8.87
CA SER A 396 -2.03 17.72 10.14
C SER A 396 -3.41 17.12 10.30
N ASP A 397 -4.22 17.08 9.23
CA ASP A 397 -5.57 16.54 9.27
C ASP A 397 -5.55 15.03 9.48
N ILE A 398 -4.65 14.34 8.77
CA ILE A 398 -4.43 12.89 8.97
C ILE A 398 -3.89 12.65 10.39
N ALA A 399 -2.89 13.42 10.85
CA ALA A 399 -2.34 13.27 12.20
C ALA A 399 -3.42 13.42 13.28
N LYS A 400 -4.35 14.36 13.10
CA LYS A 400 -5.49 14.55 13.99
C LYS A 400 -6.40 13.32 14.03
N ILE A 401 -6.73 12.73 12.88
CA ILE A 401 -7.52 11.50 12.81
C ILE A 401 -6.78 10.35 13.49
N LEU A 402 -5.51 10.11 13.12
CA LEU A 402 -4.71 9.02 13.69
C LEU A 402 -4.65 9.13 15.22
N LYS A 403 -4.36 10.33 15.74
CA LYS A 403 -4.32 10.60 17.18
C LYS A 403 -5.68 10.39 17.85
N GLN A 404 -6.77 10.87 17.27
CA GLN A 404 -8.13 10.70 17.79
C GLN A 404 -8.47 9.22 18.01
N TYR A 405 -8.14 8.36 17.04
CA TYR A 405 -8.44 6.94 17.13
C TYR A 405 -7.43 6.16 17.98
N GLU A 406 -6.19 6.62 18.10
CA GLU A 406 -5.17 6.03 18.99
C GLU A 406 -5.52 6.29 20.46
N GLU A 407 -5.93 7.52 20.79
CA GLU A 407 -6.32 7.95 22.15
C GLU A 407 -7.76 7.57 22.53
N SER A 408 -8.50 6.96 21.60
CA SER A 408 -9.87 6.49 21.83
C SER A 408 -9.90 5.43 22.94
N SER A 409 -10.89 5.50 23.84
CA SER A 409 -11.13 4.43 24.82
C SER A 409 -11.50 3.08 24.16
N SER A 410 -11.83 3.12 22.87
CA SER A 410 -12.06 1.94 22.04
C SER A 410 -10.79 1.30 21.49
N ASN A 411 -9.63 1.95 21.63
CA ASN A 411 -8.34 1.42 21.22
C ASN A 411 -7.58 0.89 22.44
N ARG A 412 -7.83 -0.37 22.79
CA ARG A 412 -7.14 -1.06 23.88
C ARG A 412 -5.90 -1.72 23.31
N HIS A 413 -4.71 -1.38 23.82
CA HIS A 413 -3.50 -2.11 23.44
C HIS A 413 -3.45 -3.42 24.22
N LEU A 414 -3.73 -4.52 23.49
CA LEU A 414 -3.86 -5.86 24.03
C LEU A 414 -2.75 -6.77 23.51
N ILE A 415 -2.30 -7.70 24.36
CA ILE A 415 -1.59 -8.92 23.94
C ILE A 415 -2.48 -10.10 24.32
N VAL A 416 -3.07 -10.74 23.33
CA VAL A 416 -3.92 -11.92 23.48
C VAL A 416 -3.07 -13.17 23.46
N TYR A 417 -3.43 -14.12 24.32
CA TYR A 417 -2.82 -15.43 24.40
C TYR A 417 -3.88 -16.48 24.75
N GLU A 418 -3.57 -17.76 24.54
CA GLU A 418 -4.46 -18.86 24.85
C GLU A 418 -3.75 -19.83 25.80
N ASP A 419 -4.46 -20.28 26.84
CA ASP A 419 -3.98 -21.32 27.75
C ASP A 419 -5.04 -22.43 27.92
N SER A 420 -4.82 -23.35 28.87
CA SER A 420 -5.75 -24.46 29.11
C SER A 420 -7.15 -24.04 29.57
N GLU A 421 -7.32 -22.79 30.01
CA GLU A 421 -8.60 -22.22 30.45
C GLU A 421 -9.28 -21.39 29.35
N GLY A 422 -8.60 -21.17 28.21
CA GLY A 422 -9.11 -20.47 27.04
C GLY A 422 -8.34 -19.20 26.70
N GLU A 423 -9.00 -18.31 25.96
CA GLU A 423 -8.41 -17.04 25.49
C GLU A 423 -8.36 -16.00 26.63
N LYS A 424 -7.18 -15.39 26.82
CA LYS A 424 -6.88 -14.38 27.82
C LYS A 424 -6.12 -13.22 27.17
N ALA A 425 -6.02 -12.08 27.86
CA ALA A 425 -5.26 -10.95 27.34
C ALA A 425 -4.52 -10.17 28.43
N PHE A 426 -3.39 -9.56 28.07
CA PHE A 426 -2.77 -8.48 28.84
C PHE A 426 -3.14 -7.15 28.22
N GLN A 427 -3.65 -6.22 29.04
CA GLN A 427 -3.95 -4.85 28.65
C GLN A 427 -2.97 -3.89 29.30
N THR A 428 -2.47 -2.91 28.54
CA THR A 428 -1.71 -1.78 29.11
C THR A 428 -2.63 -0.88 29.94
N GLU A 429 -2.23 -0.52 31.16
CA GLU A 429 -2.96 0.38 32.04
C GLU A 429 -2.34 1.78 32.11
N THR A 430 -1.05 1.90 31.83
CA THR A 430 -0.33 3.17 31.91
C THR A 430 0.25 3.60 30.55
N PRO A 431 0.52 4.91 30.37
CA PRO A 431 1.26 5.40 29.21
C PRO A 431 2.64 4.72 29.06
N GLU A 432 3.35 4.48 30.16
CA GLU A 432 4.67 3.83 30.14
C GLU A 432 4.58 2.39 29.61
N GLU A 433 3.59 1.62 30.04
CA GLU A 433 3.33 0.27 29.52
C GLU A 433 2.97 0.31 28.03
N SER A 434 2.18 1.30 27.62
CA SER A 434 1.82 1.52 26.21
C SER A 434 3.05 1.85 25.36
N ASP A 435 3.94 2.71 25.84
CA ASP A 435 5.18 3.08 25.15
C ASP A 435 6.16 1.91 25.04
N GLN A 436 6.26 1.09 26.10
CA GLN A 436 7.05 -0.13 26.07
C GLN A 436 6.48 -1.12 25.06
N LEU A 437 5.16 -1.34 25.09
CA LEU A 437 4.48 -2.19 24.12
C LEU A 437 4.70 -1.70 22.70
N LYS A 438 4.56 -0.39 22.44
CA LYS A 438 4.81 0.25 21.13
C LYS A 438 6.20 -0.05 20.61
N LYS A 439 7.23 0.05 21.46
CA LYS A 439 8.61 -0.29 21.12
C LYS A 439 8.78 -1.78 20.81
N PHE A 440 8.09 -2.63 21.57
CA PHE A 440 8.12 -4.08 21.40
C PHE A 440 7.43 -4.56 20.13
N ILE A 441 6.28 -3.98 19.77
CA ILE A 441 5.45 -4.45 18.65
C ILE A 441 5.67 -3.67 17.37
N GLY A 442 6.49 -2.60 17.42
CA GLY A 442 6.85 -1.84 16.23
C GLY A 442 7.38 -2.78 15.17
N LEU A 443 6.74 -2.78 14.00
CA LEU A 443 7.06 -3.69 12.90
C LEU A 443 8.32 -3.22 12.18
N LYS A 444 9.41 -2.97 12.91
CA LYS A 444 10.73 -2.98 12.31
C LYS A 444 10.94 -4.40 11.80
N MET A 445 11.35 -4.53 10.55
CA MET A 445 11.55 -5.80 9.83
C MET A 445 12.19 -6.93 10.65
N ARG A 446 12.99 -6.63 11.68
CA ARG A 446 13.58 -7.61 12.61
C ARG A 446 12.53 -8.47 13.33
N LEU A 447 11.43 -7.89 13.79
CA LEU A 447 10.39 -8.66 14.47
C LEU A 447 9.59 -9.48 13.48
N TYR A 448 9.22 -8.93 12.33
CA TYR A 448 8.58 -9.74 11.28
C TYR A 448 9.43 -10.96 10.87
N LYS A 449 10.76 -10.82 10.79
CA LYS A 449 11.69 -11.95 10.57
C LYS A 449 11.58 -13.02 11.66
N TYR A 450 11.54 -12.60 12.92
CA TYR A 450 11.32 -13.52 14.04
C TYR A 450 9.98 -14.26 13.88
N TRP A 451 8.91 -13.53 13.55
CA TRP A 451 7.57 -14.09 13.44
C TRP A 451 7.45 -15.08 12.28
N ALA A 452 8.00 -14.74 11.12
CA ALA A 452 8.03 -15.61 9.94
C ALA A 452 8.84 -16.91 10.20
N GLY A 453 9.94 -16.83 10.96
CA GLY A 453 10.75 -18.00 11.31
C GLY A 453 10.08 -18.96 12.30
N HIS A 454 9.08 -18.48 13.06
CA HIS A 454 8.42 -19.24 14.14
C HIS A 454 6.92 -19.46 13.88
N ILE A 455 6.46 -19.40 12.62
CA ILE A 455 5.04 -19.55 12.24
C ILE A 455 4.36 -20.76 12.90
N GLY A 456 5.03 -21.91 12.96
CA GLY A 456 4.48 -23.13 13.58
C GLY A 456 4.34 -23.05 15.10
N GLU A 457 5.08 -22.13 15.74
CA GLU A 457 4.99 -21.82 17.17
C GLU A 457 4.00 -20.69 17.44
N LEU A 458 3.66 -19.87 16.43
CA LEU A 458 2.67 -18.79 16.55
C LEU A 458 1.24 -19.30 16.79
N GLU A 459 0.91 -20.52 16.36
CA GLU A 459 -0.39 -21.15 16.63
C GLU A 459 -0.62 -21.44 18.11
N LYS A 460 0.46 -21.56 18.89
CA LYS A 460 0.45 -21.75 20.34
C LYS A 460 1.29 -20.66 20.98
N PHE A 461 0.82 -19.43 20.85
CA PHE A 461 1.37 -18.28 21.55
C PHE A 461 1.10 -18.42 23.07
N ASP A 462 1.80 -19.37 23.70
CA ASP A 462 1.77 -19.61 25.14
C ASP A 462 2.43 -18.40 25.83
N LYS A 463 1.90 -18.05 27.00
CA LYS A 463 2.43 -17.03 27.93
C LYS A 463 3.97 -17.03 28.03
N LYS A 464 4.61 -18.20 27.95
CA LYS A 464 6.08 -18.32 27.95
C LYS A 464 6.78 -17.66 26.75
N VAL A 465 6.18 -17.73 25.56
CA VAL A 465 6.72 -17.11 24.34
C VAL A 465 6.65 -15.59 24.45
N ILE A 466 5.53 -15.06 24.94
CA ILE A 466 5.37 -13.63 25.22
C ILE A 466 6.42 -13.18 26.24
N GLN A 467 6.55 -13.91 27.35
CA GLN A 467 7.55 -13.59 28.38
C GLN A 467 8.99 -13.66 27.86
N ALA A 468 9.33 -14.58 26.95
CA ALA A 468 10.65 -14.65 26.34
C ALA A 468 10.91 -13.44 25.44
N CYS A 469 9.98 -13.12 24.53
CA CYS A 469 10.09 -11.96 23.65
C CYS A 469 10.15 -10.63 24.45
N MET A 470 9.44 -10.57 25.57
CA MET A 470 9.46 -9.40 26.46
C MET A 470 10.76 -9.32 27.28
N LYS A 471 11.31 -10.44 27.77
CA LYS A 471 12.62 -10.46 28.44
C LYS A 471 13.76 -9.97 27.54
N ASP A 472 13.75 -10.38 26.26
CA ASP A 472 14.75 -9.93 25.28
C ASP A 472 14.62 -8.44 24.92
N SER A 473 13.49 -7.81 25.26
CA SER A 473 13.25 -6.37 25.08
C SER A 473 13.36 -5.55 26.36
N GLU A 474 13.94 -6.13 27.44
CA GLU A 474 14.03 -5.54 28.79
C GLU A 474 12.65 -5.22 29.42
N LEU A 475 11.59 -5.87 28.92
CA LEU A 475 10.22 -5.71 29.38
C LEU A 475 9.89 -6.77 30.44
N ASP A 476 9.71 -6.33 31.69
CA ASP A 476 9.36 -7.19 32.82
C ASP A 476 7.82 -7.28 32.95
N MET A 477 7.22 -8.40 32.54
CA MET A 477 5.83 -8.71 32.89
C MET A 477 5.80 -9.30 34.30
N ARG A 478 5.65 -8.43 35.30
CA ARG A 478 5.42 -8.85 36.69
C ARG A 478 4.03 -9.42 36.90
#